data_AF-A0A1W2AH33-F1
#
_entry.id   AF-A0A1W2AH33-F1
#
_cell.length_a   1.000
_cell.length_b   1.000
_cell.length_c   1.000
_cell.angle_alpha   90.00
_cell.angle_beta   90.00
_cell.angle_gamma   90.00
#
_symmetry.space_group_name_H-M   'P 1'
#
loop_
_entity.id
_entity.type
_entity.pdbx_description
1 polymer ?
#
loop_
_entity_poly.entity_id
_entity_poly.type
_entity_poly.pdbx_seq_one_letter_code
_entity_poly.pdbx_strand_id
1 'polypeptide(L)'
;MGKRSKQGKQLKDRIKKAAAACAALTAADAFCTASGIRLGTIEEANPLFSGWISLSPGPAGLAAFLGTAALLALLYASRGRVSWIGGALSGIAAVKLAVLGLHFGWMLYLI
;
A
#
# COMPACT_ATOMS: atom_id res chain seq x y z
N MET A 1 -1.88 -30.94 -23.21
CA MET A 1 -0.94 -29.94 -22.64
C MET A 1 -1.53 -28.53 -22.39
N GLY A 2 -2.75 -28.18 -22.83
CA GLY A 2 -3.26 -26.79 -22.75
C GLY A 2 -3.79 -26.27 -21.40
N LYS A 3 -4.24 -27.13 -20.46
CA LYS A 3 -4.85 -26.67 -19.19
C LYS A 3 -3.83 -26.11 -18.19
N ARG A 4 -2.65 -26.74 -18.05
CA ARG A 4 -1.58 -26.27 -17.13
C ARG A 4 -0.99 -24.92 -17.56
N SER A 5 -0.86 -24.66 -18.87
CA SER A 5 -0.35 -23.37 -19.36
C SER A 5 -1.33 -22.21 -19.10
N LYS A 6 -2.65 -22.45 -19.25
CA LYS A 6 -3.69 -21.46 -18.95
C LYS A 6 -3.75 -21.12 -17.45
N GLN A 7 -3.66 -22.11 -16.56
CA GLN A 7 -3.65 -21.87 -15.12
C GLN A 7 -2.44 -21.05 -14.66
N GLY A 8 -1.24 -21.35 -15.18
CA GLY A 8 -0.03 -20.59 -14.87
C GLY A 8 -0.10 -19.13 -15.33
N LYS A 9 -0.71 -18.87 -16.50
CA LYS A 9 -0.93 -17.50 -16.99
C LYS A 9 -1.92 -16.73 -16.11
N GLN A 10 -3.06 -17.34 -15.78
CA GLN A 10 -4.06 -16.72 -14.90
C GLN A 10 -3.50 -16.37 -13.51
N LEU A 11 -2.69 -17.25 -12.92
CA LEU A 11 -2.06 -16.98 -11.63
C LEU A 11 -1.13 -15.76 -11.69
N LYS A 12 -0.28 -15.67 -12.73
CA LYS A 12 0.62 -14.52 -12.94
C LYS A 12 -0.16 -13.22 -13.10
N ASP A 13 -1.26 -13.24 -13.85
CA ASP A 13 -2.10 -12.06 -14.05
C ASP A 13 -2.77 -11.61 -12.74
N ARG A 14 -3.23 -12.56 -11.91
CA ARG A 14 -3.80 -12.25 -10.57
C ARG A 14 -2.76 -11.62 -9.65
N ILE A 15 -1.55 -12.19 -9.58
CA ILE A 15 -0.46 -11.64 -8.77
C ILE A 15 -0.07 -10.24 -9.25
N LYS A 16 0.01 -10.02 -10.57
CA LYS A 16 0.29 -8.70 -11.16
C LYS A 16 -0.78 -7.68 -10.75
N LYS A 17 -2.06 -8.03 -10.87
CA LYS A 17 -3.17 -7.16 -10.45
C LYS A 17 -3.12 -6.84 -8.97
N ALA A 18 -2.85 -7.84 -8.12
CA ALA A 18 -2.75 -7.64 -6.67
C ALA A 18 -1.57 -6.72 -6.30
N ALA A 19 -0.40 -6.89 -6.92
CA ALA A 19 0.75 -6.00 -6.71
C ALA A 19 0.45 -4.56 -7.15
N ALA A 20 -0.20 -4.38 -8.31
CA ALA A 20 -0.61 -3.07 -8.78
C ALA A 20 -1.63 -2.41 -7.84
N ALA A 21 -2.60 -3.17 -7.33
CA ALA A 21 -3.56 -2.68 -6.34
C ALA A 21 -2.87 -2.26 -5.04
N CYS A 22 -1.91 -3.05 -4.54
CA CYS A 22 -1.13 -2.67 -3.36
C CYS A 22 -0.37 -1.36 -3.57
N ALA A 23 0.27 -1.18 -4.73
CA ALA A 23 1.01 0.04 -5.04
C ALA A 23 0.07 1.26 -5.11
N ALA A 24 -1.07 1.15 -5.79
CA ALA A 24 -2.05 2.22 -5.88
C ALA A 24 -2.62 2.60 -4.51
N LEU A 25 -2.99 1.59 -3.70
CA LEU A 25 -3.47 1.82 -2.33
C LEU A 25 -2.40 2.45 -1.44
N THR A 26 -1.13 2.07 -1.62
CA THR A 26 -0.02 2.70 -0.88
C THR A 26 0.16 4.17 -1.24
N ALA A 27 0.01 4.52 -2.53
CA ALA A 27 0.09 5.92 -2.96
C ALA A 27 -1.05 6.75 -2.36
N ALA A 28 -2.28 6.21 -2.39
CA ALA A 28 -3.45 6.87 -1.81
C ALA A 28 -3.30 7.04 -0.29
N ASP A 29 -2.88 5.99 0.42
CA ASP A 29 -2.62 5.98 1.86
C ASP A 29 -1.59 7.05 2.28
N ALA A 30 -0.46 7.12 1.57
CA ALA A 30 0.56 8.14 1.80
C ALA A 30 0.05 9.57 1.55
N PHE A 31 -0.74 9.75 0.49
CA PHE A 31 -1.37 11.04 0.19
C PHE A 31 -2.38 11.47 1.26
N CYS A 32 -3.24 10.55 1.70
CA CYS A 32 -4.23 10.79 2.74
C CYS A 32 -3.58 11.10 4.09
N THR A 33 -2.52 10.36 4.45
CA THR A 33 -1.74 10.62 5.67
C THR A 33 -1.10 12.00 5.62
N ALA A 34 -0.39 12.34 4.55
CA ALA A 34 0.26 13.64 4.42
C ALA A 34 -0.75 14.80 4.43
N SER A 35 -1.90 14.63 3.75
CA SER A 35 -2.98 15.62 3.72
C SER A 35 -3.65 15.77 5.08
N GLY A 36 -3.98 14.66 5.75
CA GLY A 36 -4.64 14.67 7.05
C GLY A 36 -3.77 15.31 8.14
N ILE A 37 -2.46 15.03 8.12
CA ILE A 37 -1.51 15.66 9.04
C ILE A 37 -1.38 17.15 8.76
N ARG A 38 -1.32 17.55 7.49
CA ARG A 38 -1.30 18.97 7.12
C ARG A 38 -2.57 19.72 7.53
N LEU A 39 -3.72 19.04 7.51
CA LEU A 39 -5.01 19.61 7.94
C LEU A 39 -5.23 19.49 9.46
N GLY A 40 -4.32 18.85 10.20
CA GLY A 40 -4.46 18.60 11.64
C GLY A 40 -5.55 17.58 11.99
N THR A 41 -6.05 16.82 11.01
CA THR A 41 -7.10 15.81 11.19
C THR A 41 -6.57 14.43 11.56
N ILE A 42 -5.27 14.22 11.33
CA ILE A 42 -4.55 12.98 11.59
C ILE A 42 -3.26 13.33 12.31
N GLU A 43 -2.86 12.49 13.27
CA GLU A 43 -1.58 12.60 13.94
C GLU A 43 -0.77 11.32 13.70
N GLU A 44 0.53 11.46 13.49
CA GLU A 44 1.42 10.32 13.33
C GLU A 44 1.61 9.62 14.68
N ALA A 45 1.03 8.43 14.81
CA ALA A 45 1.10 7.63 16.03
C ALA A 45 2.49 6.99 16.23
N ASN A 46 3.33 6.90 15.19
CA ASN A 46 4.67 6.34 15.30
C ASN A 46 5.66 7.40 15.81
N PRO A 47 6.18 7.28 17.06
CA PRO A 47 7.08 8.28 17.63
C PRO A 47 8.43 8.36 16.90
N LEU A 48 8.83 7.35 16.13
CA LEU A 48 10.04 7.41 15.31
C LEU A 48 9.88 8.30 14.08
N PHE A 49 8.65 8.44 13.58
CA PHE A 49 8.36 9.25 12.40
C PHE A 49 7.67 10.58 12.74
N SER A 50 7.15 10.75 13.96
CA SER A 50 6.43 11.95 14.39
C SER A 50 7.23 13.22 14.08
N GLY A 51 8.50 13.30 14.51
CA GLY A 51 9.33 14.48 14.25
C GLY A 51 9.51 14.82 12.77
N TRP A 52 9.71 13.82 11.90
CA TRP A 52 9.90 14.04 10.46
C TRP A 52 8.60 14.41 9.75
N ILE A 53 7.52 13.74 10.10
CA ILE A 53 6.20 13.92 9.50
C ILE A 53 5.57 15.26 9.92
N SER A 54 5.79 15.72 11.14
CA SER A 54 5.31 17.04 11.61
C SER A 54 6.02 18.21 10.89
N LEU A 55 7.30 18.06 10.55
CA LEU A 55 8.09 19.09 9.86
C LEU A 55 7.76 19.15 8.37
N SER A 56 7.59 18.00 7.72
CA SER A 56 7.46 17.92 6.26
C SER A 56 6.61 16.70 5.85
N PRO A 57 5.28 16.77 6.00
CA PRO A 57 4.40 15.60 5.80
C PRO A 57 4.41 15.09 4.35
N GLY A 58 4.57 15.99 3.36
CA GLY A 58 4.66 15.61 1.95
C GLY A 58 5.88 14.73 1.62
N PRO A 59 7.12 15.21 1.85
CA PRO A 59 8.32 14.41 1.66
C PRO A 59 8.34 13.11 2.46
N ALA A 60 7.85 13.12 3.71
CA ALA A 60 7.78 11.92 4.53
C ALA A 60 6.79 10.89 3.95
N GLY A 61 5.61 11.33 3.50
CA GLY A 61 4.64 10.46 2.82
C GLY A 61 5.21 9.88 1.51
N LEU A 62 5.95 10.68 0.73
CA LEU A 62 6.62 10.20 -0.47
C LEU A 62 7.69 9.15 -0.15
N ALA A 63 8.51 9.36 0.88
CA ALA A 63 9.51 8.39 1.31
C ALA A 63 8.88 7.07 1.75
N ALA A 64 7.79 7.12 2.52
CA ALA A 64 7.04 5.94 2.94
C ALA A 64 6.46 5.17 1.75
N PHE A 65 5.90 5.89 0.76
CA PHE A 65 5.42 5.29 -0.48
C PHE A 65 6.55 4.59 -1.25
N LEU A 66 7.67 5.27 -1.47
CA LEU A 66 8.79 4.72 -2.24
C LEU A 66 9.41 3.49 -1.55
N GLY A 67 9.60 3.54 -0.23
CA GLY A 67 10.09 2.40 0.54
C GLY A 67 9.16 1.20 0.44
N THR A 68 7.86 1.41 0.61
CA THR A 68 6.86 0.36 0.49
C THR A 68 6.77 -0.19 -0.94
N ALA A 69 6.85 0.68 -1.96
CA ALA A 69 6.84 0.28 -3.37
C ALA A 69 8.07 -0.57 -3.71
N ALA A 70 9.25 -0.24 -3.18
CA ALA A 70 10.45 -1.05 -3.34
C ALA A 70 10.29 -2.44 -2.72
N LEU A 71 9.73 -2.53 -1.50
CA LEU A 71 9.43 -3.81 -0.85
C LEU A 71 8.40 -4.63 -1.65
N LEU A 72 7.34 -4.01 -2.16
CA LEU A 72 6.35 -4.65 -3.02
C LEU A 72 6.98 -5.16 -4.33
N ALA A 73 7.91 -4.40 -4.91
CA ALA A 73 8.64 -4.80 -6.10
C ALA A 73 9.52 -6.03 -5.83
N LEU A 74 10.24 -6.05 -4.70
CA LEU A 74 11.05 -7.20 -4.26
C LEU A 74 10.19 -8.43 -4.01
N LEU A 75 9.04 -8.26 -3.34
CA LEU A 75 8.07 -9.31 -3.14
C LEU A 75 7.60 -9.86 -4.51
N TYR A 76 7.13 -8.98 -5.40
CA TYR A 76 6.69 -9.39 -6.74
C TYR A 76 7.80 -10.06 -7.56
N ALA A 77 9.06 -9.61 -7.47
CA ALA A 77 10.20 -10.26 -8.13
C ALA A 77 10.36 -11.72 -7.66
N SER A 78 10.08 -11.99 -6.39
CA SER A 78 10.18 -13.30 -5.74
C SER A 78 9.00 -14.23 -6.05
N ARG A 79 8.00 -13.79 -6.83
CA ARG A 79 6.75 -14.54 -7.10
C ARG A 79 6.91 -15.93 -7.71
N GLY A 80 8.03 -16.19 -8.39
CA GLY A 80 8.33 -17.50 -8.96
C GLY A 80 8.85 -18.53 -7.95
N ARG A 81 9.27 -18.07 -6.76
CA ARG A 81 9.88 -18.90 -5.70
C ARG A 81 8.95 -19.14 -4.51
N VAL A 82 7.90 -18.34 -4.38
CA VAL A 82 7.04 -18.32 -3.20
C VAL A 82 5.58 -18.52 -3.61
N SER A 83 5.00 -19.65 -3.23
CA SER A 83 3.63 -20.05 -3.61
C SER A 83 2.53 -19.21 -2.95
N TRP A 84 2.77 -18.71 -1.73
CA TRP A 84 1.78 -17.95 -0.95
C TRP A 84 1.69 -16.46 -1.34
N ILE A 85 2.51 -16.00 -2.28
CA ILE A 85 2.70 -14.57 -2.57
C ILE A 85 1.43 -13.87 -3.06
N GLY A 86 0.61 -14.58 -3.84
CA GLY A 86 -0.67 -14.05 -4.31
C GLY A 86 -1.62 -13.80 -3.15
N GLY A 87 -1.66 -14.71 -2.17
CA GLY A 87 -2.45 -14.55 -0.96
C GLY A 87 -1.96 -13.38 -0.10
N ALA A 88 -0.64 -13.26 0.10
CA ALA A 88 -0.07 -12.15 0.86
C ALA A 88 -0.35 -10.79 0.21
N LEU A 89 -0.18 -10.65 -1.11
CA LEU A 89 -0.51 -9.41 -1.81
C LEU A 89 -2.00 -9.06 -1.70
N SER A 90 -2.90 -10.06 -1.79
CA SER A 90 -4.32 -9.82 -1.56
C SER A 90 -4.62 -9.39 -0.11
N GLY A 91 -3.96 -9.99 0.88
CA GLY A 91 -4.08 -9.58 2.28
C GLY A 91 -3.58 -8.15 2.53
N ILE A 92 -2.42 -7.80 1.98
CA ILE A 92 -1.87 -6.43 2.05
C ILE A 92 -2.83 -5.43 1.42
N ALA A 93 -3.40 -5.75 0.26
CA ALA A 93 -4.39 -4.90 -0.39
C ALA A 93 -5.64 -4.71 0.47
N ALA A 94 -6.15 -5.76 1.11
CA ALA A 94 -7.31 -5.67 2.00
C ALA A 94 -7.04 -4.77 3.22
N VAL A 95 -5.88 -4.93 3.87
CA VAL A 95 -5.47 -4.08 5.00
C VAL A 95 -5.33 -2.63 4.56
N LYS A 96 -4.65 -2.35 3.44
CA LYS A 96 -4.51 -0.98 2.95
C LYS A 96 -5.83 -0.34 2.55
N LEU A 97 -6.77 -1.12 2.00
CA LEU A 97 -8.11 -0.62 1.72
C LEU A 97 -8.86 -0.23 2.99
N ALA A 98 -8.74 -1.02 4.07
CA ALA A 98 -9.34 -0.70 5.36
C ALA A 98 -8.74 0.56 5.99
N VAL A 99 -7.40 0.68 5.97
CA VAL A 99 -6.68 1.87 6.46
C VAL A 99 -7.08 3.11 5.65
N LEU A 100 -7.15 3.00 4.33
CA LEU A 100 -7.60 4.10 3.47
C LEU A 100 -9.05 4.51 3.79
N GLY A 101 -9.95 3.54 4.04
CA GLY A 101 -11.31 3.83 4.48
C GLY A 101 -11.36 4.60 5.80
N LEU A 102 -10.47 4.27 6.74
CA LEU A 102 -10.34 4.97 8.01
C LEU A 102 -9.82 6.42 7.83
N HIS A 103 -8.82 6.62 6.96
CA HIS A 103 -8.36 7.96 6.58
C HIS A 103 -9.48 8.81 5.97
N PHE A 104 -10.28 8.24 5.05
CA PHE A 104 -11.44 8.92 4.49
C PHE A 104 -12.49 9.24 5.56
N GLY A 105 -12.76 8.32 6.48
CA GLY A 105 -13.68 8.56 7.60
C GLY A 105 -13.26 9.75 8.46
N TRP A 106 -11.98 9.84 8.83
CA TRP A 106 -11.45 10.98 9.58
C TRP A 106 -11.50 12.29 8.80
N MET A 107 -11.16 12.27 7.51
CA MET A 107 -11.21 13.47 6.68
C MET A 107 -12.65 13.98 6.48
N LEU A 108 -13.63 13.08 6.35
CA LEU A 108 -15.03 13.45 6.16
C LEU A 108 -15.73 13.84 7.47
N TYR A 109 -15.30 13.32 8.62
CA TYR A 109 -15.89 13.66 9.92
C TYR A 109 -15.56 15.08 10.38
N LEU A 110 -14.53 15.71 9.79
CA LEU A 110 -14.05 17.05 10.15
C LEU A 110 -14.44 18.14 9.14
N ILE A 111 -15.22 17.80 8.10
CA ILE A 111 -15.88 18.74 7.17
C ILE A 111 -17.35 18.87 7.58
#